data_AF-A0A6M1ZS79-F1
#
_entry.id   AF-A0A6M1ZS79-F1
#
_cell.length_a   1.000
_cell.length_b   1.000
_cell.length_c   1.000
_cell.angle_alpha   90.00
_cell.angle_beta   90.00
_cell.angle_gamma   90.00
#
_symmetry.space_group_name_H-M   'P 1'
#
loop_
_entity.id
_entity.type
_entity.pdbx_description
1 polymer ?
#
loop_
_entity_poly.entity_id
_entity_poly.type
_entity_poly.pdbx_seq_one_letter_code
_entity_poly.pdbx_strand_id
1 'polypeptide(L)'
;MSSDKKKSLEKILSHKTKNITLSDVVKKYFNELLFENLISKDSSLLPITYLLKSNLSSLLSLNKYQLVKLINYLSLYDLVKEMKYLVDTKYLKKIYSFLTSDEKKFLNKILKYNEPFSTKRLNLEKFNLEKKTIRNILHKRGLERLAYAISSQNEDFIWYIMHFLDIGRAMILEKLIRKNKNLGISDIIISQIFYVLENNMSNL
;
A
#
# COMPACT_ATOMS: atom_id res chain seq x y z
N MET A 1 -25.35 -19.19 -11.82
CA MET A 1 -24.42 -20.28 -11.46
C MET A 1 -24.75 -21.51 -12.31
N SER A 2 -23.75 -22.17 -12.89
CA SER A 2 -23.92 -23.38 -13.72
C SER A 2 -24.66 -24.49 -12.95
N SER A 3 -25.61 -25.16 -13.62
CA SER A 3 -26.51 -26.19 -13.09
C SER A 3 -25.80 -27.36 -12.40
N ASP A 4 -24.55 -27.63 -12.80
CA ASP A 4 -23.82 -28.83 -12.38
C ASP A 4 -23.19 -28.67 -10.99
N LYS A 5 -22.85 -27.43 -10.60
CA LYS A 5 -22.39 -27.13 -9.24
C LYS A 5 -23.51 -27.25 -8.21
N LYS A 6 -24.76 -26.97 -8.62
CA LYS A 6 -25.94 -27.04 -7.75
C LYS A 6 -26.24 -28.47 -7.30
N LYS A 7 -26.22 -29.43 -8.23
CA LYS A 7 -26.49 -30.85 -7.94
C LYS A 7 -25.44 -31.47 -7.02
N SER A 8 -24.17 -31.05 -7.15
CA SER A 8 -23.08 -31.53 -6.31
C SER A 8 -23.19 -31.00 -4.87
N LEU A 9 -23.57 -29.72 -4.70
CA LEU A 9 -23.81 -29.13 -3.38
C LEU A 9 -25.05 -29.73 -2.67
N GLU A 10 -26.12 -30.03 -3.40
CA GLU A 10 -27.32 -30.67 -2.84
C GLU A 10 -27.07 -32.09 -2.33
N LYS A 11 -26.15 -32.83 -2.97
CA LYS A 11 -25.71 -34.14 -2.49
C LYS A 11 -24.90 -34.05 -1.19
N ILE A 12 -24.08 -33.01 -1.05
CA ILE A 12 -23.19 -32.83 0.12
C ILE A 12 -23.95 -32.32 1.34
N LEU A 13 -24.94 -31.44 1.15
CA LEU A 13 -25.62 -30.75 2.25
C LEU A 13 -26.89 -31.45 2.75
N SER A 14 -27.26 -32.61 2.17
CA SER A 14 -28.43 -33.44 2.53
C SER A 14 -29.77 -32.69 2.69
N HIS A 15 -29.86 -31.47 2.19
CA HIS A 15 -31.06 -30.65 2.19
C HIS A 15 -31.39 -30.26 0.75
N LYS A 16 -32.62 -30.57 0.30
CA LYS A 16 -33.15 -30.06 -0.97
C LYS A 16 -33.18 -28.55 -0.89
N THR A 17 -32.33 -27.87 -1.66
CA THR A 17 -32.38 -26.41 -1.76
C THR A 17 -33.66 -26.05 -2.50
N LYS A 18 -34.73 -25.73 -1.76
CA LYS A 18 -35.88 -25.05 -2.35
C LYS A 18 -35.35 -23.72 -2.88
N ASN A 19 -35.50 -23.47 -4.17
CA ASN A 19 -35.25 -22.16 -4.76
C ASN A 19 -36.34 -21.20 -4.26
N ILE A 20 -36.19 -20.76 -3.01
CA ILE A 20 -37.07 -19.76 -2.42
C ILE A 20 -36.59 -18.43 -2.99
N THR A 21 -37.39 -17.87 -3.89
CA THR A 21 -37.21 -16.48 -4.32
C THR A 21 -37.63 -15.60 -3.16
N LEU A 22 -36.65 -15.15 -2.38
CA LEU A 22 -36.88 -14.18 -1.30
C LEU A 22 -37.48 -12.91 -1.91
N SER A 23 -38.49 -12.35 -1.26
CA SER A 23 -39.00 -11.03 -1.62
C SER A 23 -37.92 -9.97 -1.39
N ASP A 24 -37.96 -8.89 -2.16
CA ASP A 24 -36.89 -7.87 -2.09
C ASP A 24 -36.84 -7.17 -0.72
N VAL A 25 -37.97 -7.11 -0.01
CA VAL A 25 -38.04 -6.64 1.39
C VAL A 25 -37.27 -7.56 2.32
N VAL A 26 -37.45 -8.87 2.18
CA VAL A 26 -36.77 -9.86 3.02
C VAL A 26 -35.27 -9.90 2.71
N LYS A 27 -34.87 -9.78 1.43
CA LYS A 27 -33.45 -9.63 1.07
C LYS A 27 -32.85 -8.38 1.69
N LYS A 28 -33.56 -7.25 1.63
CA LYS A 28 -33.10 -5.99 2.21
C LYS A 28 -32.93 -6.12 3.73
N TYR A 29 -33.91 -6.71 4.42
CA TYR A 29 -33.85 -6.98 5.85
C TYR A 29 -32.68 -7.91 6.22
N PHE A 30 -32.49 -9.03 5.51
CA PHE A 30 -31.36 -9.92 5.78
C PHE A 30 -30.01 -9.29 5.48
N ASN A 31 -29.92 -8.47 4.42
CA ASN A 31 -28.71 -7.71 4.13
C ASN A 31 -28.43 -6.72 5.26
N GLU A 32 -29.40 -5.92 5.69
CA GLU A 32 -29.26 -4.99 6.81
C GLU A 32 -28.85 -5.71 8.09
N LEU A 33 -29.51 -6.83 8.43
CA LEU A 33 -29.18 -7.67 9.58
C LEU A 33 -27.75 -8.25 9.49
N LEU A 34 -27.34 -8.73 8.31
CA LEU A 34 -25.98 -9.23 8.08
C LEU A 34 -24.96 -8.11 8.20
N PHE A 35 -25.25 -6.94 7.63
CA PHE A 35 -24.39 -5.77 7.72
C PHE A 35 -24.21 -5.32 9.17
N GLU A 36 -25.28 -5.24 9.95
CA GLU A 36 -25.23 -4.86 11.36
C GLU A 36 -24.50 -5.86 12.26
N ASN A 37 -24.59 -7.16 11.95
CA ASN A 37 -23.97 -8.22 12.77
C ASN A 37 -22.55 -8.57 12.32
N LEU A 38 -22.22 -8.47 11.03
CA LEU A 38 -20.89 -8.78 10.49
C LEU A 38 -19.94 -7.60 10.53
N ILE A 39 -20.47 -6.38 10.34
CA ILE A 39 -19.69 -5.16 10.42
C ILE A 39 -19.99 -4.55 11.79
N SER A 40 -19.08 -4.78 12.74
CA SER A 40 -19.15 -4.08 14.02
C SER A 40 -19.26 -2.58 13.75
N LYS A 41 -20.10 -1.85 14.51
CA LYS A 41 -20.35 -0.40 14.34
C LYS A 41 -19.08 0.45 14.21
N ASP A 42 -17.94 -0.06 14.69
CA ASP A 42 -16.65 0.62 14.72
C ASP A 42 -15.68 0.22 13.59
N SER A 43 -15.95 -0.85 12.83
CA SER A 43 -15.03 -1.35 11.81
C SER A 43 -15.54 -1.05 10.40
N SER A 44 -15.07 0.03 9.79
CA SER A 44 -15.35 0.34 8.38
C SER A 44 -14.71 -0.64 7.38
N LEU A 45 -13.93 -1.61 7.87
CA LEU A 45 -13.15 -2.56 7.07
C LEU A 45 -13.30 -3.98 7.62
N LEU A 46 -13.03 -4.97 6.75
CA LEU A 46 -13.00 -6.39 7.11
C LEU A 46 -12.06 -6.62 8.31
N PRO A 47 -12.47 -7.35 9.36
CA PRO A 47 -11.59 -7.58 10.50
C PRO A 47 -10.28 -8.26 10.08
N ILE A 48 -9.15 -7.76 10.60
CA ILE A 48 -7.80 -8.20 10.25
C ILE A 48 -7.62 -9.72 10.46
N THR A 49 -8.35 -10.31 11.41
CA THR A 49 -8.35 -11.75 11.71
C THR A 49 -8.80 -12.63 10.54
N TYR A 50 -9.56 -12.09 9.59
CA TYR A 50 -10.01 -12.81 8.41
C TYR A 50 -9.03 -12.74 7.24
N LEU A 51 -8.00 -11.89 7.32
CA LEU A 51 -6.97 -11.79 6.28
C LEU A 51 -5.98 -12.93 6.40
N LEU A 52 -5.53 -13.45 5.26
CA LEU A 52 -4.43 -14.40 5.20
C LEU A 52 -3.16 -13.76 5.77
N LYS A 53 -2.41 -14.54 6.56
CA LYS A 53 -1.13 -14.08 7.12
C LYS A 53 -0.18 -13.72 5.99
N SER A 54 0.18 -12.44 5.92
CA SER A 54 1.16 -11.89 5.00
C SER A 54 2.43 -11.51 5.77
N ASN A 55 3.58 -11.59 5.08
CA ASN A 55 4.84 -11.05 5.59
C ASN A 55 4.72 -9.55 5.90
N LEU A 56 3.81 -8.83 5.24
CA LEU A 56 3.56 -7.41 5.46
C LEU A 56 2.40 -7.12 6.43
N SER A 57 2.03 -8.09 7.28
CA SER A 57 0.97 -7.92 8.28
C SER A 57 1.18 -6.71 9.22
N SER A 58 2.43 -6.30 9.47
CA SER A 58 2.78 -5.08 10.21
C SER A 58 2.29 -3.78 9.57
N LEU A 59 1.95 -3.78 8.27
CA LEU A 59 1.33 -2.64 7.61
C LEU A 59 -0.13 -2.45 8.02
N LEU A 60 -0.82 -3.53 8.40
CA LEU A 60 -2.24 -3.50 8.75
C LEU A 60 -2.50 -2.85 10.12
N SER A 61 -1.48 -2.82 10.99
CA SER A 61 -1.54 -2.14 12.29
C SER A 61 -1.25 -0.65 12.22
N LEU A 62 -0.80 -0.13 11.07
CA LEU A 62 -0.51 1.30 10.92
C LEU A 62 -1.80 2.09 10.82
N ASN A 63 -1.80 3.32 11.31
CA ASN A 63 -2.82 4.32 11.02
C ASN A 63 -2.54 5.07 9.70
N LYS A 64 -3.54 5.79 9.18
CA LYS A 64 -3.44 6.44 7.86
C LYS A 64 -2.26 7.41 7.77
N TYR A 65 -2.00 8.17 8.84
CA TYR A 65 -0.87 9.10 8.90
C TYR A 65 0.46 8.34 8.85
N GLN A 66 0.56 7.23 9.57
CA GLN A 66 1.73 6.37 9.59
C GLN A 66 1.98 5.74 8.22
N LEU A 67 0.94 5.29 7.51
CA LEU A 67 1.06 4.74 6.17
C LEU A 67 1.55 5.80 5.16
N VAL A 68 1.03 7.03 5.25
CA VAL A 68 1.52 8.16 4.43
C VAL A 68 2.96 8.53 4.78
N LYS A 69 3.34 8.48 6.06
CA LYS A 69 4.71 8.72 6.51
C LYS A 69 5.67 7.64 5.98
N LEU A 70 5.27 6.37 6.03
CA LEU A 70 6.00 5.25 5.43
C LEU A 70 6.21 5.47 3.93
N ILE A 71 5.17 5.83 3.18
CA ILE A 71 5.26 6.15 1.75
C ILE A 71 6.33 7.23 1.50
N ASN A 72 6.33 8.29 2.30
CA ASN A 72 7.33 9.35 2.16
C ASN A 72 8.75 8.85 2.45
N TYR A 73 8.97 8.03 3.48
CA TYR A 73 10.30 7.45 3.75
C TYR A 73 10.77 6.50 2.65
N LEU A 74 9.88 5.68 2.09
CA LEU A 74 10.22 4.79 0.98
C LEU A 74 10.74 5.58 -0.23
N SER A 75 10.18 6.75 -0.50
CA SER A 75 10.65 7.62 -1.59
C SER A 75 12.09 8.11 -1.43
N LEU A 76 12.61 8.17 -0.20
CA LEU A 76 13.95 8.66 0.07
C LEU A 76 15.04 7.69 -0.42
N TYR A 77 14.75 6.40 -0.55
CA TYR A 77 15.67 5.45 -1.19
C TYR A 77 15.93 5.80 -2.66
N ASP A 78 14.89 6.21 -3.40
CA ASP A 78 15.09 6.71 -4.78
C ASP A 78 15.81 8.05 -4.80
N LEU A 79 15.55 8.91 -3.80
CA LEU A 79 16.22 10.19 -3.69
C LEU A 79 17.73 10.03 -3.47
N VAL A 80 18.16 9.10 -2.59
CA VAL A 80 19.59 8.79 -2.37
C VAL A 80 20.28 8.46 -3.69
N LYS A 81 19.67 7.61 -4.53
CA LYS A 81 20.23 7.26 -5.83
C LYS A 81 20.34 8.47 -6.73
N GLU A 82 19.28 9.28 -6.85
CA GLU A 82 19.29 10.46 -7.70
C GLU A 82 20.33 11.49 -7.25
N MET A 83 20.51 11.65 -5.93
CA MET A 83 21.48 12.58 -5.37
C MET A 83 22.93 12.24 -5.71
N LYS A 84 23.26 10.97 -5.94
CA LYS A 84 24.60 10.56 -6.42
C LYS A 84 24.90 11.08 -7.83
N TYR A 85 23.86 11.34 -8.63
CA TYR A 85 24.00 11.86 -9.99
C TYR A 85 23.87 13.39 -10.07
N LEU A 86 23.29 14.03 -9.05
CA LEU A 86 23.17 15.48 -8.98
C LEU A 86 24.53 16.11 -8.62
N VAL A 87 25.21 16.65 -9.61
CA VAL A 87 26.51 17.33 -9.43
C VAL A 87 26.34 18.74 -8.85
N ASP A 88 25.20 19.40 -9.09
CA ASP A 88 24.97 20.77 -8.62
C ASP A 88 24.59 20.84 -7.14
N THR A 89 25.52 21.37 -6.34
CA THR A 89 25.37 21.59 -4.90
C THR A 89 24.21 22.53 -4.54
N LYS A 90 23.80 23.46 -5.42
CA LYS A 90 22.64 24.34 -5.21
C LYS A 90 21.35 23.54 -5.26
N TYR A 91 21.21 22.60 -6.20
CA TYR A 91 20.06 21.70 -6.31
C TYR A 91 19.96 20.81 -5.08
N LEU A 92 21.09 20.23 -4.64
CA LEU A 92 21.13 19.40 -3.43
C LEU A 92 20.68 20.19 -2.20
N LYS A 93 21.27 21.36 -1.94
CA LYS A 93 20.88 22.21 -0.79
C LYS A 93 19.38 22.55 -0.81
N LYS A 94 18.82 22.79 -1.99
CA LYS A 94 17.39 23.09 -2.15
C LYS A 94 16.49 21.88 -1.93
N ILE A 95 16.87 20.70 -2.40
CA ILE A 95 16.17 19.45 -2.07
C ILE A 95 16.19 19.21 -0.56
N TYR A 96 17.35 19.35 0.08
CA TYR A 96 17.47 19.24 1.53
C TYR A 96 16.59 20.24 2.27
N SER A 97 16.42 21.47 1.78
CA SER A 97 15.54 22.45 2.45
C SER A 97 14.05 22.06 2.41
N PHE A 98 13.65 21.16 1.50
CA PHE A 98 12.28 20.66 1.40
C PHE A 98 11.97 19.43 2.26
N LEU A 99 13.00 18.79 2.82
CA LEU A 99 12.85 17.64 3.71
C LEU A 99 12.66 18.07 5.17
N THR A 100 11.86 17.31 5.92
CA THR A 100 11.72 17.49 7.36
C THR A 100 12.98 17.06 8.12
N SER A 101 13.10 17.44 9.40
CA SER A 101 14.23 17.04 10.24
C SER A 101 14.38 15.51 10.30
N ASP A 102 13.26 14.79 10.44
CA ASP A 102 13.27 13.32 10.53
C ASP A 102 13.60 12.68 9.18
N GLU A 103 13.10 13.23 8.08
CA GLU A 103 13.44 12.76 6.73
C GLU A 103 14.93 12.95 6.44
N LYS A 104 15.54 14.07 6.88
CA LYS A 104 17.00 14.30 6.76
C LYS A 104 17.81 13.30 7.57
N LYS A 105 17.41 13.06 8.82
CA LYS A 105 18.07 12.08 9.69
C LYS A 105 18.02 10.69 9.06
N PHE A 106 16.85 10.29 8.55
CA PHE A 106 16.70 9.01 7.86
C PHE A 106 17.53 8.94 6.58
N LEU A 107 17.48 9.98 5.74
CA LEU A 107 18.26 10.06 4.51
C LEU A 107 19.75 9.86 4.79
N ASN A 108 20.29 10.53 5.81
CA ASN A 108 21.69 10.37 6.20
C ASN A 108 22.06 8.95 6.65
N LYS A 109 21.12 8.20 7.26
CA LYS A 109 21.32 6.79 7.60
C LYS A 109 21.40 5.92 6.34
N ILE A 110 20.50 6.15 5.37
CA ILE A 110 20.41 5.32 4.16
C ILE A 110 21.37 5.74 3.03
N LEU A 111 22.04 6.90 3.13
CA LEU A 111 23.05 7.34 2.13
C LEU A 111 24.17 6.31 1.92
N LYS A 112 24.54 5.57 2.98
CA LYS A 112 25.58 4.54 2.94
C LYS A 112 25.06 3.21 2.37
N TYR A 113 23.75 3.03 2.26
CA TYR A 113 23.14 1.81 1.77
C TYR A 113 23.23 1.77 0.23
N ASN A 114 23.95 0.79 -0.30
CA ASN A 114 23.97 0.53 -1.74
C ASN A 114 22.85 -0.43 -2.09
N GLU A 115 21.78 0.13 -2.61
CA GLU A 115 20.62 -0.63 -3.05
C GLU A 115 20.92 -1.37 -4.38
N PRO A 116 20.72 -2.70 -4.44
CA PRO A 116 21.16 -3.52 -5.57
C PRO A 116 20.27 -3.41 -6.81
N PHE A 117 19.03 -2.93 -6.69
CA PHE A 117 18.14 -2.75 -7.83
C PHE A 117 18.16 -1.31 -8.33
N SER A 118 17.96 -1.10 -9.64
CA SER A 118 17.85 0.24 -10.24
C SER A 118 16.39 0.58 -10.53
N THR A 119 15.92 1.69 -9.97
CA THR A 119 14.62 2.29 -10.27
C THR A 119 14.78 3.32 -11.37
N LYS A 120 13.70 3.57 -12.13
CA LYS A 120 13.68 4.63 -13.14
C LYS A 120 14.05 5.97 -12.49
N ARG A 121 15.06 6.67 -13.03
CA ARG A 121 15.55 7.97 -12.54
C ARG A 121 14.43 8.98 -12.27
N LEU A 122 14.61 9.78 -11.24
CA LEU A 122 13.67 10.84 -10.88
C LEU A 122 13.74 12.00 -11.88
N ASN A 123 14.91 12.22 -12.50
CA ASN A 123 15.20 13.32 -13.42
C ASN A 123 14.83 14.67 -12.79
N LEU A 124 15.21 14.89 -11.53
CA LEU A 124 14.85 16.08 -10.77
C LEU A 124 15.37 17.38 -11.42
N GLU A 125 16.41 17.28 -12.24
CA GLU A 125 16.98 18.37 -13.05
C GLU A 125 15.98 18.96 -14.05
N LYS A 126 15.01 18.17 -14.53
CA LYS A 126 14.04 18.57 -15.55
C LYS A 126 12.83 19.32 -14.98
N PHE A 127 12.68 19.36 -13.66
CA PHE A 127 11.51 19.94 -13.00
C PHE A 127 11.86 21.28 -12.35
N ASN A 128 10.89 22.19 -12.35
CA ASN A 128 11.00 23.40 -11.55
C ASN A 128 11.20 23.01 -10.08
N LEU A 129 12.23 23.59 -9.45
CA LEU A 129 12.64 23.34 -8.07
C LEU A 129 11.65 23.94 -7.05
N GLU A 130 10.36 23.72 -7.25
CA GLU A 130 9.31 24.10 -6.32
C GLU A 130 9.07 22.99 -5.29
N LYS A 131 8.88 23.39 -4.04
CA LYS A 131 8.67 22.47 -2.92
C LYS A 131 7.52 21.50 -3.20
N LYS A 132 6.38 22.01 -3.68
CA LYS A 132 5.17 21.20 -3.93
C LYS A 132 5.42 20.15 -5.01
N THR A 133 6.08 20.52 -6.10
CA THR A 133 6.41 19.62 -7.22
C THR A 133 7.33 18.49 -6.76
N ILE A 134 8.39 18.81 -6.02
CA ILE A 134 9.32 17.78 -5.51
C ILE A 134 8.63 16.85 -4.51
N ARG A 135 7.82 17.39 -3.58
CA ARG A 135 7.06 16.56 -2.64
C ARG A 135 6.10 15.62 -3.37
N ASN A 136 5.43 16.07 -4.42
CA ASN A 136 4.53 15.23 -5.22
C ASN A 136 5.29 14.12 -5.97
N ILE A 137 6.45 14.45 -6.57
CA ILE A 137 7.30 13.46 -7.24
C ILE A 137 7.77 12.40 -6.26
N LEU A 138 8.31 12.80 -5.11
CA LEU A 138 8.75 11.88 -4.06
C LEU A 138 7.59 11.02 -3.56
N HIS A 139 6.45 11.63 -3.24
CA HIS A 139 5.30 10.88 -2.76
C HIS A 139 4.81 9.81 -3.76
N LYS A 140 4.74 10.16 -5.05
CA LYS A 140 4.40 9.21 -6.12
C LYS A 140 5.40 8.06 -6.20
N ARG A 141 6.68 8.32 -5.98
CA ARG A 141 7.73 7.30 -5.98
C ARG A 141 7.67 6.39 -4.77
N GLY A 142 7.32 6.94 -3.62
CA GLY A 142 6.95 6.17 -2.45
C GLY A 142 5.80 5.21 -2.72
N LEU A 143 4.75 5.68 -3.41
CA LEU A 143 3.62 4.83 -3.82
C LEU A 143 4.04 3.74 -4.82
N GLU A 144 4.94 4.06 -5.77
CA GLU A 144 5.50 3.06 -6.70
C GLU A 144 6.25 1.95 -5.95
N ARG A 145 7.09 2.32 -4.96
CA ARG A 145 7.78 1.34 -4.11
C ARG A 145 6.82 0.50 -3.28
N LEU A 146 5.84 1.14 -2.65
CA LEU A 146 4.81 0.41 -1.91
C LEU A 146 4.06 -0.56 -2.84
N ALA A 147 3.69 -0.14 -4.05
CA ALA A 147 3.04 -0.98 -5.05
C ALA A 147 3.88 -2.21 -5.41
N TYR A 148 5.21 -2.06 -5.58
CA TYR A 148 6.10 -3.20 -5.85
C TYR A 148 6.17 -4.20 -4.69
N ALA A 149 6.10 -3.72 -3.44
CA ALA A 149 6.13 -4.60 -2.28
C ALA A 149 4.82 -5.38 -2.10
N ILE A 150 3.67 -4.73 -2.37
CA ILE A 150 2.36 -5.34 -2.13
C ILE A 150 1.79 -6.06 -3.36
N SER A 151 2.34 -5.87 -4.57
CA SER A 151 1.82 -6.52 -5.79
C SER A 151 1.95 -8.03 -5.80
N SER A 152 2.83 -8.59 -4.96
CA SER A 152 3.00 -10.03 -4.74
C SER A 152 2.11 -10.60 -3.64
N GLN A 153 1.33 -9.75 -2.94
CA GLN A 153 0.47 -10.17 -1.84
C GLN A 153 -0.92 -10.58 -2.32
N ASN A 154 -1.69 -11.18 -1.42
CA ASN A 154 -3.08 -11.57 -1.69
C ASN A 154 -3.96 -10.34 -1.97
N GLU A 155 -4.98 -10.50 -2.83
CA GLU A 155 -5.90 -9.44 -3.23
C GLU A 155 -6.65 -8.81 -2.05
N ASP A 156 -7.01 -9.59 -1.03
CA ASP A 156 -7.68 -9.10 0.18
C ASP A 156 -6.77 -8.16 0.99
N PHE A 157 -5.48 -8.49 1.06
CA PHE A 157 -4.47 -7.64 1.71
C PHE A 157 -4.32 -6.31 0.96
N ILE A 158 -4.22 -6.38 -0.37
CA ILE A 158 -4.12 -5.19 -1.23
C ILE A 158 -5.36 -4.31 -1.06
N TRP A 159 -6.55 -4.93 -1.09
CA TRP A 159 -7.83 -4.25 -0.91
C TRP A 159 -7.87 -3.51 0.42
N TYR A 160 -7.45 -4.16 1.51
CA TYR A 160 -7.43 -3.56 2.84
C TYR A 160 -6.54 -2.31 2.90
N ILE A 161 -5.30 -2.41 2.39
CA ILE A 161 -4.37 -1.28 2.35
C ILE A 161 -4.91 -0.12 1.50
N MET A 162 -5.55 -0.43 0.37
CA MET A 162 -6.15 0.59 -0.50
C MET A 162 -7.29 1.34 0.19
N HIS A 163 -8.16 0.65 0.93
CA HIS A 163 -9.29 1.28 1.63
C HIS A 163 -8.87 2.05 2.88
N PHE A 164 -7.65 1.84 3.33
CA PHE A 164 -7.05 2.62 4.42
C PHE A 164 -6.46 3.96 3.94
N LEU A 165 -6.16 4.08 2.64
CA LEU A 165 -5.73 5.31 1.99
C LEU A 165 -6.94 6.15 1.55
N ASP A 166 -6.73 7.45 1.27
CA ASP A 166 -7.73 8.24 0.55
C ASP A 166 -7.85 7.78 -0.91
N ILE A 167 -9.03 8.06 -1.49
CA ILE A 167 -9.43 7.67 -2.85
C ILE A 167 -8.35 8.03 -3.88
N GLY A 168 -7.77 9.22 -3.80
CA GLY A 168 -6.75 9.67 -4.75
C GLY A 168 -5.49 8.79 -4.73
N ARG A 169 -4.95 8.53 -3.52
CA ARG A 169 -3.78 7.65 -3.36
C ARG A 169 -4.09 6.20 -3.70
N ALA A 170 -5.27 5.70 -3.33
CA ALA A 170 -5.72 4.35 -3.62
C ALA A 170 -5.79 4.08 -5.13
N MET A 171 -6.38 5.01 -5.90
CA MET A 171 -6.46 4.90 -7.37
C MET A 171 -5.07 4.87 -8.03
N ILE A 172 -4.14 5.69 -7.55
CA ILE A 172 -2.76 5.69 -8.05
C ILE A 172 -2.10 4.35 -7.75
N LEU A 173 -2.24 3.86 -6.52
CA LEU A 173 -1.64 2.61 -6.06
C LEU A 173 -2.18 1.42 -6.87
N GLU A 174 -3.50 1.36 -7.09
CA GLU A 174 -4.14 0.30 -7.89
C GLU A 174 -3.56 0.22 -9.31
N LYS A 175 -3.45 1.38 -9.97
CA LYS A 175 -2.88 1.48 -11.33
C LYS A 175 -1.44 0.97 -11.37
N LEU A 176 -0.67 1.25 -10.32
CA LEU A 176 0.72 0.82 -10.21
C LEU A 176 0.83 -0.69 -9.95
N ILE A 177 -0.01 -1.25 -9.07
CA ILE A 177 -0.05 -2.70 -8.80
C ILE A 177 -0.38 -3.47 -10.08
N ARG A 178 -1.41 -3.04 -10.82
CA ARG A 178 -1.80 -3.69 -12.09
C ARG A 178 -0.68 -3.68 -13.12
N LYS A 179 0.12 -2.61 -13.15
CA LYS A 179 1.27 -2.49 -14.06
C LYS A 179 2.47 -3.35 -13.64
N ASN A 180 2.60 -3.63 -12.34
CA ASN A 180 3.81 -4.16 -11.71
C ASN A 180 3.64 -5.57 -11.13
N LYS A 181 2.63 -6.35 -11.57
CA LYS A 181 2.53 -7.77 -11.24
C LYS A 181 3.79 -8.48 -11.77
N ASN A 182 4.55 -9.13 -10.87
CA ASN A 182 5.74 -9.96 -11.14
C ASN A 182 7.07 -9.23 -11.39
N LEU A 183 7.52 -8.38 -10.47
CA LEU A 183 8.93 -7.96 -10.43
C LEU A 183 9.59 -8.60 -9.21
N GLY A 184 10.63 -9.41 -9.41
CA GLY A 184 11.44 -10.04 -8.35
C GLY A 184 12.22 -9.07 -7.46
N ILE A 185 11.72 -7.85 -7.29
CA ILE A 185 12.24 -6.74 -6.49
C ILE A 185 11.43 -6.61 -5.19
N SER A 186 10.30 -7.31 -5.06
CA SER A 186 9.40 -7.25 -3.90
C SER A 186 10.14 -7.46 -2.58
N ASP A 187 11.04 -8.45 -2.50
CA ASP A 187 11.67 -8.87 -1.24
C ASP A 187 12.64 -7.83 -0.68
N ILE A 188 13.36 -7.15 -1.58
CA ILE A 188 14.27 -6.05 -1.20
C ILE A 188 13.45 -4.88 -0.65
N ILE A 189 12.33 -4.55 -1.29
CA ILE A 189 11.49 -3.43 -0.86
C ILE A 189 10.74 -3.78 0.43
N ILE A 190 10.30 -5.04 0.59
CA ILE A 190 9.75 -5.55 1.85
C ILE A 190 10.77 -5.38 2.99
N SER A 191 12.03 -5.73 2.76
CA SER A 191 13.11 -5.52 3.74
C SER A 191 13.29 -4.04 4.11
N GLN A 192 13.13 -3.13 3.14
CA GLN A 192 13.18 -1.69 3.41
C GLN A 192 11.98 -1.18 4.19
N ILE A 193 10.79 -1.73 3.94
CA ILE A 193 9.59 -1.44 4.71
C ILE A 193 9.83 -1.81 6.17
N PHE A 194 10.33 -3.01 6.46
CA PHE A 194 10.68 -3.42 7.82
C PHE A 194 11.70 -2.49 8.47
N TYR A 195 12.78 -2.16 7.75
CA TYR A 195 13.79 -1.23 8.26
C TYR A 195 13.18 0.14 8.61
N VAL A 196 12.29 0.68 7.78
CA VAL A 196 11.60 1.95 8.07
C VAL A 196 10.72 1.82 9.30
N LEU A 197 9.96 0.73 9.42
CA LEU A 197 9.07 0.47 10.55
C LEU A 197 9.85 0.43 11.87
N GLU A 198 10.88 -0.41 11.96
CA GLU A 198 11.68 -0.61 13.18
C GLU A 198 12.44 0.67 13.62
N ASN A 199 12.94 1.46 12.67
CA ASN A 199 13.87 2.55 12.98
C ASN A 199 13.23 3.95 13.04
N ASN A 200 12.01 4.10 12.52
CA ASN A 200 11.40 5.44 12.33
C ASN A 200 9.90 5.50 12.66
N MET A 201 9.28 4.36 12.94
CA MET A 201 7.86 4.27 13.28
C MET A 201 7.62 3.72 14.70
N SER A 202 8.61 3.08 15.34
CA SER A 202 8.53 2.50 16.69
C SER A 202 8.54 3.48 17.87
N ASN A 203 8.60 4.80 17.64
CA ASN A 203 8.63 5.83 18.69
C ASN A 203 7.32 6.63 18.81
N LEU A 204 6.18 6.02 18.44
CA LEU A 204 4.83 6.58 18.58
C LEU A 204 3.88 5.47 19.03
#